data_AF-A0A8E0RM40-F1
#
_entry.id   AF-A0A8E0RM40-F1
#
_cell.length_a   1.000
_cell.length_b   1.000
_cell.length_c   1.000
_cell.angle_alpha   90.00
_cell.angle_beta   90.00
_cell.angle_gamma   90.00
#
_symmetry.space_group_name_H-M   'P 1'
#
loop_
_entity.id
_entity.type
_entity.pdbx_description
1 polymer ?
#
loop_
_entity_poly.entity_id
_entity_poly.type
_entity_poly.pdbx_seq_one_letter_code
_entity_poly.pdbx_strand_id
1 'polypeptide(L)'
;MSRTALRAISVVLGIFFVFFGTLKLAPIFSEDLYRSTRKVFVKIYSSFLLSSWTGWSPSPHVVRRVYGSIEVVGGLTLAACTGLVQDLSAGVLLVLILFNLFSIWNASEGLKDASNSIVFGLLLICRFVIQAQVSI
;
A
#
# COMPACT_ATOMS: atom_id res chain seq x y z
N MET A 1 17.19 18.71 13.40
CA MET A 1 15.81 18.41 13.85
C MET A 1 14.98 17.76 12.74
N SER A 2 14.88 18.36 11.55
CA SER A 2 14.06 17.85 10.42
C SER A 2 14.45 16.45 9.91
N ARG A 3 15.76 16.13 9.80
CA ARG A 3 16.23 14.80 9.35
C ARG A 3 15.83 13.66 10.30
N THR A 4 15.82 13.92 11.61
CA THR A 4 15.41 12.93 12.62
C THR A 4 13.91 12.66 12.55
N ALA A 5 13.10 13.71 12.37
CA ALA A 5 11.65 13.58 12.18
C ALA A 5 11.33 12.78 10.91
N LEU A 6 12.01 13.06 9.80
CA LEU A 6 11.82 12.33 8.54
C LEU A 6 12.17 10.84 8.68
N ARG A 7 13.25 10.52 9.41
CA ARG A 7 13.62 9.14 9.70
C ARG A 7 12.61 8.46 10.60
N ALA A 8 12.13 9.13 11.64
CA ALA A 8 11.10 8.59 12.53
C ALA A 8 9.80 8.29 11.77
N ILE A 9 9.32 9.22 10.93
CA ILE A 9 8.14 9.03 10.07
C ILE A 9 8.33 7.83 9.14
N SER A 10 9.51 7.71 8.51
CA SER A 10 9.79 6.60 7.58
C SER A 10 9.82 5.24 8.29
N VAL A 11 10.38 5.16 9.50
CA VAL A 11 10.37 3.94 10.32
C VAL A 11 8.95 3.57 10.73
N VAL A 12 8.19 4.52 11.27
CA VAL A 12 6.81 4.28 11.72
C VAL A 12 5.93 3.84 10.54
N LEU A 13 6.01 4.53 9.40
CA LEU A 13 5.30 4.14 8.19
C LEU A 13 5.71 2.77 7.68
N GLY A 14 7.01 2.48 7.65
CA GLY A 14 7.52 1.19 7.20
C GLY A 14 6.98 0.03 8.05
N ILE A 15 6.93 0.20 9.38
CA ILE A 15 6.34 -0.78 10.30
C ILE A 15 4.84 -0.98 10.00
N PHE A 16 4.08 0.11 9.81
CA PHE A 16 2.67 0.01 9.46
C PHE A 16 2.45 -0.72 8.12
N PHE A 17 3.25 -0.43 7.09
CA PHE A 17 3.16 -1.12 5.81
C PHE A 17 3.48 -2.62 5.92
N VAL A 18 4.49 -3.00 6.71
CA VAL A 18 4.76 -4.41 7.01
C VAL A 18 3.57 -5.07 7.71
N PHE A 19 2.98 -4.39 8.69
CA PHE A 19 1.81 -4.90 9.41
C PHE A 19 0.59 -5.08 8.49
N PHE A 20 0.22 -4.07 7.70
CA PHE A 20 -0.90 -4.18 6.77
C PHE A 20 -0.64 -5.16 5.62
N GLY A 21 0.59 -5.22 5.10
CA GLY A 21 0.98 -6.19 4.07
C GLY A 21 0.94 -7.63 4.57
N THR A 22 1.38 -7.88 5.82
CA THR A 22 1.26 -9.20 6.45
C THR A 22 -0.18 -9.61 6.72
N LEU A 23 -1.06 -8.67 7.12
CA LEU A 23 -2.51 -8.91 7.21
C LEU A 23 -3.13 -9.30 5.86
N LYS A 24 -2.62 -8.74 4.74
CA LYS A 24 -3.03 -9.17 3.40
C LYS A 24 -2.45 -10.52 3.00
N LEU A 25 -1.30 -10.94 3.53
CA LEU A 25 -0.68 -12.22 3.18
C LEU A 25 -1.21 -13.39 4.01
N ALA A 26 -1.46 -13.17 5.30
CA ALA A 26 -1.81 -14.22 6.26
C ALA A 26 -3.14 -13.89 6.99
N PRO A 27 -4.05 -14.86 7.14
CA PRO A 27 -5.29 -14.70 7.91
C PRO A 27 -4.98 -14.78 9.41
N ILE A 28 -4.30 -13.77 9.97
CA ILE A 28 -3.85 -13.80 11.37
C ILE A 28 -5.01 -13.55 12.35
N PHE A 29 -6.10 -12.88 11.92
CA PHE A 29 -7.18 -12.43 12.83
C PHE A 29 -8.52 -13.21 12.73
N SER A 30 -9.02 -13.61 11.54
CA SER A 30 -10.14 -14.57 11.41
C SER A 30 -10.37 -15.07 9.97
N GLU A 31 -10.88 -16.30 9.82
CA GLU A 31 -11.30 -16.84 8.51
C GLU A 31 -12.46 -16.04 7.90
N ASP A 32 -13.33 -15.46 8.71
CA ASP A 32 -14.47 -14.66 8.25
C ASP A 32 -14.03 -13.30 7.68
N LEU A 33 -13.03 -12.65 8.32
CA LEU A 33 -12.41 -11.45 7.77
C LEU A 33 -11.68 -11.79 6.47
N TYR A 34 -10.98 -12.91 6.43
CA TYR A 34 -10.32 -13.40 5.21
C TYR A 34 -11.31 -13.63 4.06
N ARG A 35 -12.46 -14.26 4.32
CA ARG A 35 -13.53 -14.47 3.32
C ARG A 35 -14.20 -13.17 2.89
N SER A 36 -14.42 -12.23 3.81
CA SER A 36 -15.00 -10.92 3.50
C SER A 36 -14.04 -10.07 2.66
N THR A 37 -12.78 -9.94 3.08
CA THR A 37 -11.73 -9.27 2.30
C THR A 37 -11.53 -9.95 0.94
N ARG A 38 -11.63 -11.27 0.85
CA ARG A 38 -11.57 -11.99 -0.44
C ARG A 38 -12.74 -11.63 -1.35
N LYS A 39 -13.98 -11.53 -0.84
CA LYS A 39 -15.15 -11.15 -1.64
C LYS A 39 -15.02 -9.71 -2.16
N VAL A 40 -14.58 -8.80 -1.30
CA VAL A 40 -14.23 -7.41 -1.65
C VAL A 40 -13.13 -7.36 -2.71
N PHE A 41 -12.02 -8.08 -2.51
CA PHE A 41 -10.94 -8.14 -3.50
C PHE A 41 -11.38 -8.74 -4.83
N VAL A 42 -12.17 -9.81 -4.81
CA VAL A 42 -12.73 -10.42 -6.03
C VAL A 42 -13.67 -9.44 -6.72
N LYS A 43 -14.44 -8.64 -6.00
CA LYS A 43 -15.33 -7.62 -6.58
C LYS A 43 -14.55 -6.43 -7.16
N ILE A 44 -13.54 -5.95 -6.45
CA ILE A 44 -12.62 -4.89 -6.89
C ILE A 44 -11.84 -5.32 -8.15
N TYR A 45 -11.33 -6.56 -8.17
CA TYR A 45 -10.48 -7.08 -9.24
C TYR A 45 -11.24 -7.89 -10.30
N SER A 46 -12.54 -8.18 -10.13
CA SER A 46 -13.39 -8.66 -11.23
C SER A 46 -13.57 -7.57 -12.28
N SER A 47 -13.48 -6.30 -11.87
CA SER A 47 -13.44 -5.12 -12.74
C SER A 47 -12.01 -4.60 -12.88
N PHE A 48 -11.01 -5.50 -12.85
CA PHE A 48 -9.61 -5.11 -13.05
C PHE A 48 -9.47 -4.45 -14.42
N LEU A 49 -9.20 -3.14 -14.44
CA LEU A 49 -9.10 -2.33 -15.65
C LEU A 49 -8.07 -2.87 -16.64
N LEU A 50 -7.01 -3.52 -16.14
CA LEU A 50 -6.03 -4.19 -17.00
C LEU A 50 -6.64 -5.37 -17.76
N SER A 51 -7.69 -6.04 -17.26
CA SER A 51 -8.35 -7.11 -18.02
C SER A 51 -9.03 -6.59 -19.29
N SER A 52 -9.53 -5.35 -19.28
CA SER A 52 -10.11 -4.71 -20.46
C SER A 52 -9.05 -4.30 -21.49
N TRP A 53 -7.85 -3.90 -21.03
CA TRP A 53 -6.75 -3.45 -21.90
C TRP A 53 -5.76 -4.56 -22.32
N THR A 54 -5.55 -5.58 -21.50
CA THR A 54 -4.55 -6.64 -21.71
C THR A 54 -5.15 -8.04 -21.84
N GLY A 55 -6.47 -8.20 -21.64
CA GLY A 55 -7.15 -9.51 -21.69
C GLY A 55 -6.74 -10.48 -20.58
N TRP A 56 -5.88 -10.03 -19.66
CA TRP A 56 -5.30 -10.87 -18.61
C TRP A 56 -6.11 -10.74 -17.33
N SER A 57 -6.70 -11.85 -16.88
CA SER A 57 -7.45 -11.96 -15.62
C SER A 57 -6.63 -12.73 -14.58
N PRO A 58 -5.60 -12.12 -13.97
CA PRO A 58 -4.83 -12.79 -12.93
C PRO A 58 -5.75 -13.11 -11.74
N SER A 59 -5.60 -14.30 -11.17
CA SER A 59 -6.45 -14.72 -10.07
C SER A 59 -6.35 -13.72 -8.90
N PRO A 60 -7.47 -13.31 -8.27
CA PRO A 60 -7.47 -12.32 -7.18
C PRO A 60 -6.57 -12.68 -5.99
N HIS A 61 -6.28 -13.98 -5.81
CA HIS A 61 -5.36 -14.51 -4.80
C HIS A 61 -3.91 -14.14 -5.10
N VAL A 62 -3.51 -14.25 -6.37
CA VAL A 62 -2.16 -13.91 -6.82
C VAL A 62 -1.96 -12.41 -6.72
N VAL A 63 -2.94 -11.61 -7.14
CA VAL A 63 -2.85 -10.15 -7.05
C VAL A 63 -2.72 -9.69 -5.59
N ARG A 64 -3.58 -10.21 -4.70
CA ARG A 64 -3.48 -9.92 -3.26
C ARG A 64 -2.12 -10.29 -2.67
N ARG A 65 -1.56 -11.45 -3.06
CA ARG A 65 -0.25 -11.90 -2.60
C ARG A 65 0.88 -11.01 -3.12
N VAL A 66 0.82 -10.59 -4.38
CA VAL A 66 1.81 -9.67 -4.96
C VAL A 66 1.75 -8.32 -4.26
N TYR A 67 0.57 -7.72 -4.11
CA TYR A 67 0.39 -6.44 -3.39
C TYR A 67 0.90 -6.52 -1.96
N GLY A 68 0.50 -7.54 -1.21
CA GLY A 68 0.95 -7.72 0.18
C GLY A 68 2.47 -7.94 0.27
N SER A 69 3.07 -8.66 -0.67
CA SER A 69 4.52 -8.89 -0.68
C SER A 69 5.28 -7.58 -0.96
N ILE A 70 4.82 -6.76 -1.91
CA ILE A 70 5.46 -5.48 -2.20
C ILE A 70 5.29 -4.51 -1.03
N GLU A 71 4.13 -4.50 -0.35
CA GLU A 71 3.93 -3.69 0.87
C GLU A 71 4.87 -4.10 2.00
N VAL A 72 5.09 -5.41 2.21
CA VAL A 72 6.01 -5.90 3.25
C VAL A 72 7.46 -5.57 2.89
N VAL A 73 7.90 -5.89 1.68
CA VAL A 73 9.28 -5.63 1.24
C VAL A 73 9.56 -4.13 1.19
N GLY A 74 8.62 -3.34 0.66
CA GLY A 74 8.70 -1.89 0.62
C GLY A 74 8.71 -1.29 2.03
N GLY A 75 7.79 -1.70 2.91
CA GLY A 75 7.74 -1.23 4.28
C GLY A 75 9.02 -1.54 5.07
N LEU A 76 9.57 -2.75 4.91
CA LEU A 76 10.84 -3.13 5.53
C LEU A 76 12.00 -2.28 5.01
N THR A 77 12.06 -2.08 3.69
CA THR A 77 13.08 -1.24 3.04
C THR A 77 12.95 0.22 3.49
N LEU A 78 11.72 0.73 3.64
CA LEU A 78 11.44 2.10 4.10
C LEU A 78 11.89 2.33 5.55
N ALA A 79 11.74 1.31 6.40
CA ALA A 79 12.14 1.37 7.80
C ALA A 79 13.65 1.15 8.01
N ALA A 80 14.26 0.22 7.27
CA ALA A 80 15.64 -0.21 7.50
C ALA A 80 16.69 0.59 6.71
N CYS A 81 16.36 1.05 5.50
CA CYS A 81 17.32 1.73 4.63
C CYS A 81 17.32 3.26 4.81
N THR A 82 18.35 3.91 4.30
CA THR A 82 18.49 5.38 4.28
C THR A 82 18.96 5.85 2.91
N GLY A 83 18.66 7.12 2.57
CA GLY A 83 19.06 7.71 1.29
C GLY A 83 18.18 7.26 0.12
N LEU A 84 18.77 7.14 -1.07
CA LEU A 84 18.02 6.91 -2.32
C LEU A 84 17.14 5.66 -2.30
N VAL A 85 17.59 4.58 -1.64
CA VAL A 85 16.82 3.33 -1.53
C VAL A 85 15.54 3.53 -0.70
N GLN A 86 15.61 4.36 0.34
CA GLN A 86 14.45 4.71 1.16
C GLN A 86 13.45 5.56 0.38
N ASP A 87 13.94 6.51 -0.42
CA ASP A 87 13.12 7.36 -1.28
C ASP A 87 12.43 6.54 -2.38
N LEU A 88 13.16 5.61 -2.99
CA LEU A 88 12.62 4.70 -4.00
C LEU A 88 11.50 3.82 -3.41
N SER A 89 11.74 3.26 -2.21
CA SER A 89 10.72 2.47 -1.51
C SER A 89 9.47 3.30 -1.21
N ALA A 90 9.64 4.52 -0.69
CA ALA A 90 8.52 5.43 -0.44
C ALA A 90 7.72 5.72 -1.73
N GLY A 91 8.41 5.87 -2.86
CA GLY A 91 7.79 6.10 -4.17
C GLY A 91 6.99 4.89 -4.66
N VAL A 92 7.55 3.68 -4.56
CA VAL A 92 6.87 2.43 -4.92
C VAL A 92 5.62 2.22 -4.05
N LEU A 93 5.72 2.44 -2.74
CA LEU A 93 4.58 2.33 -1.82
C LEU A 93 3.50 3.37 -2.13
N LEU A 94 3.88 4.59 -2.52
CA LEU A 94 2.95 5.64 -2.90
C LEU A 94 2.18 5.28 -4.17
N VAL A 95 2.88 4.77 -5.21
CA VAL A 95 2.25 4.28 -6.44
C VAL A 95 1.29 3.13 -6.15
N LEU A 96 1.66 2.19 -5.26
CA LEU A 96 0.78 1.11 -4.83
C LEU A 96 -0.50 1.63 -4.15
N ILE A 97 -0.38 2.59 -3.24
CA ILE A 97 -1.55 3.19 -2.56
C ILE A 97 -2.45 3.90 -3.56
N LEU A 98 -1.89 4.67 -4.50
CA LEU A 98 -2.68 5.33 -5.55
C LEU A 98 -3.42 4.32 -6.43
N PHE A 99 -2.75 3.24 -6.83
CA PHE A 99 -3.39 2.17 -7.58
C PHE A 99 -4.50 1.49 -6.78
N ASN A 100 -4.28 1.25 -5.47
CA ASN A 100 -5.29 0.68 -4.59
C ASN A 100 -6.52 1.60 -4.47
N LEU A 101 -6.31 2.89 -4.25
CA LEU A 101 -7.38 3.89 -4.19
C LEU A 101 -8.18 3.97 -5.50
N PHE A 102 -7.48 3.95 -6.63
CA PHE A 102 -8.10 3.93 -7.94
C PHE A 102 -8.92 2.65 -8.17
N SER A 103 -8.41 1.51 -7.72
CA SER A 103 -9.14 0.23 -7.78
C SER A 103 -10.40 0.25 -6.92
N ILE A 104 -10.32 0.79 -5.69
CA ILE A 104 -11.47 0.95 -4.78
C ILE A 104 -12.52 1.90 -5.39
N TRP A 105 -12.08 3.01 -5.98
CA TRP A 105 -12.96 3.95 -6.66
C TRP A 105 -13.72 3.30 -7.82
N ASN A 106 -13.02 2.53 -8.66
CA ASN A 106 -13.64 1.80 -9.76
C ASN A 106 -14.60 0.69 -9.29
N ALA A 107 -14.30 0.07 -8.15
CA ALA A 107 -15.15 -0.96 -7.54
C ALA A 107 -16.42 -0.38 -6.88
N SER A 108 -16.56 0.94 -6.81
CA SER A 108 -17.64 1.65 -6.10
C SER A 108 -17.82 1.17 -4.66
N GLU A 109 -16.72 0.80 -3.99
CA GLU A 109 -16.75 0.45 -2.58
C GLU A 109 -16.70 1.70 -1.69
N GLY A 110 -17.22 1.57 -0.47
CA GLY A 110 -17.42 2.71 0.42
C GLY A 110 -16.12 3.33 0.89
N LEU A 111 -16.12 4.65 1.13
CA LEU A 111 -14.97 5.40 1.67
C LEU A 111 -14.37 4.78 2.96
N LYS A 112 -15.17 4.02 3.71
CA LYS A 112 -14.71 3.32 4.92
C LYS A 112 -13.58 2.34 4.62
N ASP A 113 -13.65 1.60 3.52
CA ASP A 113 -12.64 0.63 3.10
C ASP A 113 -11.40 1.32 2.50
N ALA A 114 -11.57 2.53 1.95
CA ALA A 114 -10.48 3.36 1.47
C ALA A 114 -9.72 4.11 2.59
N SER A 115 -10.32 4.28 3.77
CA SER A 115 -9.83 5.23 4.79
C SER A 115 -8.37 4.99 5.18
N ASN A 116 -7.99 3.74 5.46
CA ASN A 116 -6.61 3.37 5.80
C ASN A 116 -5.64 3.68 4.65
N SER A 117 -6.04 3.42 3.40
CA SER A 117 -5.21 3.70 2.22
C SER A 117 -5.03 5.21 2.01
N ILE A 118 -6.07 6.01 2.25
CA ILE A 118 -6.00 7.47 2.18
C ILE A 118 -5.03 8.01 3.24
N VAL A 119 -5.14 7.55 4.48
CA VAL A 119 -4.25 7.97 5.57
C VAL A 119 -2.79 7.66 5.23
N PHE A 120 -2.49 6.43 4.79
CA PHE A 120 -1.12 6.09 4.41
C PHE A 120 -0.62 6.87 3.18
N GLY A 121 -1.48 7.12 2.20
CA GLY A 121 -1.16 7.94 1.04
C GLY A 121 -0.79 9.37 1.44
N LEU A 122 -1.59 10.01 2.30
CA LEU A 122 -1.31 11.36 2.81
C LEU A 122 -0.01 11.42 3.61
N LEU A 123 0.26 10.42 4.46
CA LEU A 123 1.50 10.37 5.24
C LEU A 123 2.74 10.19 4.35
N LEU A 124 2.65 9.38 3.28
CA LEU A 124 3.73 9.25 2.30
C LEU A 124 3.97 10.54 1.52
N ILE A 125 2.89 11.21 1.07
CA ILE A 125 2.99 12.52 0.40
C ILE A 125 3.62 13.54 1.34
N CYS A 126 3.18 13.60 2.59
CA CYS A 126 3.75 14.48 3.61
C CYS A 126 5.26 14.21 3.79
N ARG A 127 5.67 12.94 3.86
CA ARG A 127 7.09 12.57 3.91
C ARG A 127 7.87 13.07 2.70
N PHE A 128 7.31 12.99 1.49
CA PHE A 128 7.93 13.55 0.27
C PHE A 128 8.06 15.07 0.32
N VAL A 129 7.05 15.78 0.81
CA VAL A 129 7.09 17.24 0.99
C VAL A 129 8.20 17.62 1.97
N ILE A 130 8.31 16.93 3.11
CA ILE A 130 9.38 17.19 4.09
C ILE A 130 10.76 16.89 3.47
N GLN A 131 10.89 15.81 2.69
CA GLN A 131 12.14 15.50 1.99
C GLN A 131 12.53 16.60 1.00
N ALA A 132 11.58 17.12 0.23
CA ALA A 132 11.80 18.24 -0.69
C ALA A 132 12.21 19.51 0.07
N GLN A 133 11.53 19.83 1.18
CA GLN A 133 11.87 20.99 2.03
C GLN A 133 13.26 20.90 2.67
N VAL A 134 13.73 19.70 3.01
CA VAL A 134 15.07 19.48 3.59
C VAL A 134 16.17 19.51 2.52
N SER A 135 15.80 19.35 1.24
CA SER A 135 16.74 19.34 0.11
C SER A 135 16.91 20.71 -0.56
N ILE A 136 16.04 21.67 -0.23
CA ILE A 136 16.12 23.10 -0.59
C ILE A 136 16.97 23.82 0.45
#